data_AF-A0A4Z2B9S5-F1
#
_entry.id   AF-A0A4Z2B9S5-F1
#
_cell.length_a   1.000
_cell.length_b   1.000
_cell.length_c   1.000
_cell.angle_alpha   90.00
_cell.angle_beta   90.00
_cell.angle_gamma   90.00
#
_symmetry.space_group_name_H-M   'P 1'
#
loop_
_entity.id
_entity.type
_entity.pdbx_description
1 polymer ?
#
loop_
_entity_poly.entity_id
_entity_poly.type
_entity_poly.pdbx_seq_one_letter_code
_entity_poly.pdbx_strand_id
1 'polypeptide(L)'
;MEELDGDNVRVSSRGRVAERDIVQFVPFRDYIDRSGNQVLSMARLAKDVLAEIPEQLLSFMKSRGIEPRPLVPATSDSASVST
;
A
#
# COMPACT_ATOMS: atom_id res chain seq x y z
N MET A 1 7.85 -6.37 -17.14
CA MET A 1 7.36 -5.41 -16.12
C MET A 1 6.65 -6.18 -15.02
N GLU A 2 5.75 -7.10 -15.37
CA GLU A 2 5.22 -8.12 -14.43
C GLU A 2 6.33 -8.89 -13.70
N GLU A 3 7.43 -9.31 -14.33
CA GLU A 3 8.51 -9.99 -13.57
C GLU A 3 9.07 -9.23 -12.33
N LEU A 4 8.92 -7.91 -12.28
CA LEU A 4 9.36 -7.10 -11.13
C LEU A 4 8.30 -7.00 -10.02
N ASP A 5 7.06 -7.42 -10.27
CA ASP A 5 5.96 -7.39 -9.29
C ASP A 5 6.20 -8.33 -8.11
N GLY A 6 6.96 -9.42 -8.29
CA GLY A 6 7.46 -10.22 -7.17
C GLY A 6 6.44 -11.19 -6.56
N ASP A 7 5.22 -11.22 -7.09
CA ASP A 7 4.08 -12.04 -6.65
C ASP A 7 4.37 -13.54 -6.84
N ASN A 8 4.97 -13.88 -7.99
CA ASN A 8 5.21 -15.26 -8.41
C ASN A 8 6.61 -15.75 -8.05
N VAL A 9 7.62 -14.92 -8.32
CA VAL A 9 9.03 -15.27 -8.15
C VAL A 9 9.80 -14.04 -7.65
N ARG A 10 10.57 -14.22 -6.58
CA ARG A 10 11.44 -13.15 -6.08
C ARG A 10 12.60 -12.90 -7.02
N VAL A 11 12.74 -11.63 -7.41
CA VAL A 11 13.85 -11.17 -8.24
C VAL A 11 15.17 -11.46 -7.53
N SER A 12 16.16 -11.94 -8.28
CA SER A 12 17.50 -12.18 -7.77
C SER A 12 18.55 -11.54 -8.67
N SER A 13 19.64 -11.09 -8.07
CA SER A 13 20.77 -10.50 -8.78
C SER A 13 22.06 -10.77 -8.02
N ARG A 14 23.11 -11.20 -8.73
CA ARG A 14 24.44 -11.51 -8.15
C ARG A 14 24.37 -12.47 -6.95
N GLY A 15 23.51 -13.49 -7.05
CA GLY A 15 23.33 -14.50 -6.01
C GLY A 15 22.56 -14.03 -4.77
N ARG A 16 21.99 -12.82 -4.79
CA ARG A 16 21.10 -12.31 -3.72
C ARG A 16 19.67 -12.28 -4.21
N VAL A 17 18.75 -12.77 -3.39
CA VAL A 17 17.31 -12.76 -3.65
C VAL A 17 16.68 -11.61 -2.90
N ALA A 18 15.66 -10.98 -3.48
CA ALA A 18 14.86 -9.96 -2.81
C ALA A 18 14.15 -10.55 -1.58
N GLU A 19 14.48 -10.03 -0.40
CA GLU A 19 13.91 -10.46 0.88
C GLU A 19 12.40 -10.23 0.92
N ARG A 20 11.95 -9.11 0.36
CA ARG A 20 10.56 -8.70 0.33
C ARG A 20 10.17 -8.26 -1.06
N ASP A 21 8.90 -8.48 -1.31
CA ASP A 21 8.20 -7.89 -2.42
C ASP A 21 7.74 -6.49 -2.02
N ILE A 22 8.13 -5.50 -2.81
CA ILE A 22 7.92 -4.07 -2.55
C ILE A 22 7.62 -3.29 -3.82
N VAL A 23 7.43 -3.97 -4.95
CA VAL A 23 7.27 -3.33 -6.26
C VAL A 23 5.96 -3.81 -6.84
N GLN A 24 5.07 -2.90 -7.23
CA GLN A 24 3.84 -3.24 -7.94
C GLN A 24 3.92 -2.69 -9.36
N PHE A 25 3.56 -3.51 -10.34
CA PHE A 25 3.27 -3.01 -11.68
C PHE A 25 1.78 -3.07 -11.97
N VAL A 26 1.19 -1.94 -12.40
CA VAL A 26 -0.19 -1.87 -12.90
C VAL A 26 -0.20 -1.15 -14.25
N PRO A 27 -0.65 -1.79 -15.34
CA PRO A 27 -0.70 -1.17 -16.66
C PRO A 27 -1.77 -0.08 -16.73
N PHE A 28 -1.37 1.19 -16.52
CA PHE A 28 -2.27 2.36 -16.50
C PHE A 28 -3.26 2.43 -17.68
N ARG A 29 -2.82 2.04 -18.89
CA ARG A 29 -3.65 2.05 -20.11
C ARG A 29 -4.93 1.23 -19.99
N ASP A 30 -4.94 0.17 -19.17
CA ASP A 30 -6.09 -0.72 -19.04
C ASP A 30 -7.22 -0.09 -18.23
N TYR A 31 -6.92 1.04 -17.57
CA TYR A 31 -7.87 1.80 -16.77
C TYR A 31 -8.38 3.04 -17.50
N ILE A 32 -7.87 3.40 -18.67
CA ILE A 32 -8.36 4.56 -19.43
C ILE A 32 -9.73 4.23 -20.04
N ASP A 33 -10.79 4.77 -19.44
CA ASP A 33 -12.14 4.63 -19.96
C ASP A 33 -12.36 5.54 -21.18
N ARG A 34 -12.68 4.93 -22.33
CA ARG A 34 -13.01 5.64 -23.57
C ARG A 34 -14.33 6.42 -23.49
N SER A 35 -15.17 6.08 -22.51
CA SER A 35 -16.47 6.72 -22.25
C SER A 35 -16.33 8.01 -21.43
N GLY A 36 -15.14 8.31 -20.91
CA GLY A 36 -14.83 9.53 -20.18
C GLY A 36 -15.13 9.52 -18.68
N ASN A 37 -15.51 8.38 -18.08
CA ASN A 37 -15.72 8.31 -16.62
C ASN A 37 -14.40 8.17 -15.86
N GLN A 38 -13.71 9.30 -15.73
CA GLN A 38 -12.39 9.36 -15.09
C GLN A 38 -12.42 8.97 -13.61
N VAL A 39 -13.50 9.25 -12.88
CA VAL A 39 -13.58 8.96 -11.44
C VAL A 39 -13.57 7.44 -11.18
N LEU A 40 -14.41 6.68 -11.90
CA LEU A 40 -14.42 5.22 -11.77
C LEU A 40 -13.13 4.58 -12.29
N SER A 41 -12.56 5.13 -13.37
CA SER A 41 -11.26 4.74 -13.91
C SER A 41 -10.15 4.85 -12.85
N MET A 42 -10.04 6.01 -12.20
CA MET A 42 -9.05 6.25 -11.14
C MET A 42 -9.32 5.40 -9.90
N ALA A 43 -10.58 5.18 -9.54
CA ALA A 43 -10.92 4.31 -8.41
C ALA A 43 -10.47 2.85 -8.65
N ARG A 44 -10.65 2.33 -9.87
CA ARG A 44 -10.18 0.97 -10.22
C ARG A 44 -8.67 0.88 -10.24
N LEU A 45 -7.99 1.87 -10.83
CA LEU A 45 -6.53 1.94 -10.80
C LEU A 45 -6.00 1.97 -9.37
N ALA A 46 -6.56 2.83 -8.52
CA ALA A 46 -6.14 2.94 -7.13
C ALA A 46 -6.38 1.64 -6.36
N LYS A 47 -7.51 0.96 -6.60
CA LYS A 47 -7.80 -0.34 -6.00
C LYS A 47 -6.70 -1.35 -6.31
N ASP A 48 -6.32 -1.50 -7.57
CA ASP A 48 -5.38 -2.55 -7.98
C ASP A 48 -3.93 -2.17 -7.64
N VAL A 49 -3.57 -0.87 -7.64
CA VAL A 49 -2.25 -0.39 -7.18
C VAL A 49 -2.06 -0.57 -5.66
N LEU A 50 -3.13 -0.46 -4.87
CA LEU A 50 -3.05 -0.45 -3.40
C LEU A 50 -3.40 -1.80 -2.77
N ALA A 51 -3.80 -2.80 -3.55
CA ALA A 51 -4.35 -4.06 -3.07
C ALA A 51 -3.43 -4.78 -2.06
N GLU A 52 -2.11 -4.71 -2.28
CA GLU A 52 -1.12 -5.49 -1.54
C GLU A 52 -0.48 -4.76 -0.35
N ILE A 53 -0.62 -3.44 -0.30
CA ILE A 53 -0.02 -2.61 0.75
C ILE A 53 -0.35 -3.10 2.17
N PRO A 54 -1.59 -3.55 2.50
CA PRO A 54 -1.89 -4.07 3.82
C PRO A 54 -1.06 -5.30 4.19
N GLU A 55 -0.90 -6.25 3.27
CA GLU A 55 -0.13 -7.48 3.52
C GLU A 55 1.37 -7.18 3.60
N GLN A 56 1.90 -6.38 2.68
CA GLN A 56 3.30 -5.97 2.67
C GLN A 56 3.69 -5.23 3.97
N LEU A 57 2.82 -4.33 4.45
CA LEU A 57 3.01 -3.60 5.70
C LEU A 57 3.00 -4.54 6.91
N LEU A 58 1.99 -5.40 7.03
CA LEU A 58 1.87 -6.32 8.16
C LEU A 58 3.02 -7.33 8.20
N SER A 59 3.44 -7.84 7.04
CA SER A 59 4.59 -8.73 6.90
C SER A 59 5.87 -8.06 7.42
N PHE A 60 6.09 -6.78 7.07
CA PHE A 60 7.22 -6.01 7.57
C PHE A 60 7.17 -5.79 9.08
N MET A 61 6.02 -5.37 9.61
CA MET A 61 5.89 -5.09 11.04
C MET A 61 6.14 -6.37 11.85
N LYS A 62 5.56 -7.50 11.43
CA LYS A 62 5.76 -8.81 12.07
C LYS A 62 7.22 -9.26 12.02
N SER A 63 7.88 -9.15 10.86
CA SER A 63 9.29 -9.58 10.73
C SER A 63 10.26 -8.73 11.54
N ARG A 64 9.87 -7.50 11.90
CA ARG A 64 10.66 -6.58 12.72
C ARG A 64 10.22 -6.52 14.18
N GLY A 65 9.19 -7.27 14.59
CA GLY A 65 8.64 -7.20 15.94
C GLY A 65 8.09 -5.81 16.30
N ILE A 66 7.61 -5.06 15.29
CA ILE A 66 7.04 -3.72 15.49
C ILE A 66 5.56 -3.90 15.86
N GLU A 67 5.21 -3.50 17.07
CA GLU A 67 3.83 -3.51 17.55
C GLU A 67 3.13 -2.16 17.27
N PRO A 68 1.80 -2.18 17.04
CA PRO A 68 1.02 -0.94 16.95
C PRO A 68 1.17 -0.09 18.21
N ARG A 69 1.28 1.23 18.04
CA ARG A 69 1.27 2.14 19.19
C ARG A 69 -0.07 2.04 19.92
N PRO A 70 -0.08 2.12 21.26
CA PRO A 70 -1.31 2.23 22.03
C PRO A 70 -2.14 3.41 21.54
N LEU A 71 -3.46 3.28 21.59
CA LEU A 71 -4.37 4.39 21.31
C LEU A 71 -4.02 5.55 22.25
N VAL A 72 -3.73 6.72 21.70
CA VAL A 72 -3.65 7.95 22.50
C VAL A 72 -5.09 8.27 22.91
N PRO A 73 -5.42 8.30 24.21
CA PRO A 73 -6.75 8.71 24.63
C PRO A 73 -6.98 10.14 24.12
N ALA A 74 -8.10 10.36 23.42
CA ALA A 74 -8.48 11.67 22.97
C ALA A 74 -8.56 12.58 24.19
N THR A 75 -7.53 13.43 24.39
CA THR A 75 -7.57 14.45 25.42
C THR A 75 -8.73 15.36 25.06
N SER A 76 -9.79 15.30 25.86
CA SER A 76 -10.88 16.25 25.84
C SER A 76 -10.29 17.62 26.19
N ASP A 77 -9.85 18.36 25.19
CA ASP A 77 -9.62 19.79 25.33
C ASP A 77 -11.00 20.45 25.41
N SER A 78 -11.63 20.32 26.58
CA SER A 78 -12.65 21.26 27.00
C SER A 78 -11.91 22.55 27.34
N ALA A 79 -11.60 23.34 26.30
CA ALA A 79 -11.21 24.72 26.46
C ALA A 79 -12.37 25.43 27.17
N SER A 80 -12.25 25.55 28.48
CA SER A 80 -13.07 26.38 29.32
C SER A 80 -12.92 27.82 28.81
N VAL A 81 -13.90 28.27 28.04
CA VAL A 81 -14.11 29.69 27.74
C VAL A 81 -14.50 30.32 29.08
N SER A 82 -13.54 30.97 29.72
CA SER A 82 -13.80 31.85 30.86
C SER A 82 -14.13 33.24 30.33
N THR A 83 -15.28 33.72 30.79
CA THR A 83 -15.90 35.04 30.63
C THR A 83 -14.94 36.21 30.81
#